data_AF-A0A535S4Q7-F1
#
_entry.id   AF-A0A535S4Q7-F1
#
_cell.length_a   1.000
_cell.length_b   1.000
_cell.length_c   1.000
_cell.angle_alpha   90.00
_cell.angle_beta   90.00
_cell.angle_gamma   90.00
#
_symmetry.space_group_name_H-M   'P 1'
#
loop_
_entity.id
_entity.type
_entity.pdbx_description
1 polymer ?
#
loop_
_entity_poly.entity_id
_entity_poly.type
_entity_poly.pdbx_seq_one_letter_code
_entity_poly.pdbx_strand_id
1 'polypeptide(L)'
;TAYDALRRRKLIAWLPWQDLDHEPADVESADPQEIYGTTELVRAALRRMPQQYRAALLLYTQEGFSYSEIAQALNIAESGVKMYLSRARQSFREHYRALEQGGGTK
;
A
#
# COMPACT_ATOMS: atom_id res chain seq x y z
N THR A 1 10.75 -19.25 2.75
CA THR A 1 9.86 -20.29 2.18
C THR A 1 8.84 -19.65 1.26
N ALA A 2 8.49 -20.25 0.12
CA ALA A 2 7.61 -19.67 -0.91
C ALA A 2 6.20 -19.24 -0.41
N TYR A 3 5.78 -19.80 0.74
CA TYR A 3 4.51 -19.50 1.41
C TYR A 3 4.44 -18.07 2.00
N ASP A 4 5.57 -17.57 2.49
CA ASP A 4 5.70 -16.28 3.17
C ASP A 4 5.59 -15.10 2.18
N ALA A 5 6.16 -15.26 0.98
CA ALA A 5 6.05 -14.30 -0.11
C ALA A 5 4.61 -14.18 -0.67
N LEU A 6 3.84 -15.28 -0.67
CA LEU A 6 2.46 -15.29 -1.15
C LEU A 6 1.50 -14.59 -0.18
N ARG A 7 1.72 -14.75 1.15
CA ARG A 7 0.94 -14.03 2.18
C ARG A 7 1.26 -12.53 2.22
N ARG A 8 2.53 -12.14 2.13
CA ARG A 8 2.91 -10.72 2.07
C ARG A 8 2.44 -10.00 0.81
N ARG A 9 2.44 -10.69 -0.34
CA ARG A 9 1.85 -10.16 -1.59
C ARG A 9 0.35 -9.90 -1.45
N LYS A 10 -0.37 -10.68 -0.62
CA LYS A 10 -1.80 -10.52 -0.34
C LYS A 10 -2.11 -9.42 0.68
N LEU A 11 -1.22 -9.15 1.64
CA LEU A 11 -1.37 -8.04 2.59
C LEU A 11 -1.21 -6.65 1.97
N ILE A 12 -0.70 -6.56 0.74
CA ILE A 12 -0.61 -5.32 -0.07
C ILE A 12 -1.78 -5.22 -1.08
N ALA A 13 -2.68 -6.22 -1.09
CA ALA A 13 -3.83 -6.26 -1.99
C ALA A 13 -4.97 -5.30 -1.58
N TRP A 14 -4.83 -4.55 -0.47
CA TRP A 14 -5.72 -3.45 -0.04
C TRP A 14 -5.70 -2.22 -0.98
N LEU A 15 -5.06 -2.31 -2.15
CA LEU A 15 -5.09 -1.30 -3.18
C LEU A 15 -6.16 -1.68 -4.22
N PRO A 16 -7.33 -1.03 -4.22
CA PRO A 16 -8.51 -1.51 -4.93
C PRO A 16 -8.45 -1.18 -6.42
N TRP A 17 -7.57 -1.84 -7.18
CA TRP A 17 -7.53 -1.73 -8.65
C TRP A 17 -7.07 -3.02 -9.35
N GLN A 18 -7.45 -4.17 -8.83
CA GLN A 18 -7.63 -5.34 -9.66
C GLN A 18 -8.98 -5.93 -9.30
N ASP A 19 -9.93 -5.91 -10.24
CA ASP A 19 -11.00 -6.91 -10.28
C ASP A 19 -10.37 -8.26 -9.94
N LEU A 20 -10.87 -8.95 -8.92
CA LEU A 20 -10.85 -10.40 -8.71
C LEU A 20 -11.39 -10.68 -7.31
N ASP A 21 -12.42 -11.51 -7.24
CA ASP A 21 -12.87 -12.24 -6.05
C ASP A 21 -11.71 -12.65 -5.13
N HIS A 22 -11.42 -11.84 -4.12
CA HIS A 22 -10.52 -12.22 -3.05
C HIS A 22 -11.14 -11.87 -1.72
N GLU A 23 -11.81 -12.88 -1.17
CA GLU A 23 -12.03 -13.02 0.26
C GLU A 23 -10.72 -12.66 1.00
N PRO A 24 -10.75 -11.78 2.00
CA PRO A 24 -9.60 -11.58 2.86
C PRO A 24 -9.25 -12.93 3.47
N ALA A 25 -8.12 -13.52 3.08
CA ALA A 25 -7.66 -14.76 3.71
C ALA A 25 -7.41 -14.47 5.19
N ASP A 26 -8.02 -15.29 6.06
CA ASP A 26 -8.06 -15.14 7.52
C ASP A 26 -6.75 -14.66 8.11
N VAL A 27 -6.72 -13.37 8.47
CA VAL A 27 -5.69 -12.75 9.32
C VAL A 27 -5.53 -13.48 10.66
N GLU A 28 -6.52 -14.27 11.06
CA GLU A 28 -6.50 -15.14 12.26
C GLU A 28 -5.40 -16.22 12.22
N SER A 29 -4.90 -16.61 11.06
CA SER A 29 -3.91 -17.69 10.94
C SER A 29 -2.47 -17.19 10.68
N ALA A 30 -2.17 -15.92 10.92
CA ALA A 30 -0.81 -15.37 10.77
C ALA A 30 -0.12 -15.24 12.14
N ASP A 31 1.18 -15.57 12.19
CA ASP A 31 1.98 -15.38 13.40
C ASP A 31 2.00 -13.89 13.78
N PRO A 32 1.70 -13.51 15.04
CA PRO A 32 1.75 -12.13 15.49
C PRO A 32 3.05 -11.39 15.13
N GLN A 33 4.18 -12.09 15.12
CA GLN A 33 5.49 -11.55 14.75
C GLN A 33 5.56 -11.19 13.26
N GLU A 34 4.96 -12.02 12.39
CA GLU A 34 4.90 -11.77 10.95
C GLU A 34 3.95 -10.61 10.61
N ILE A 35 2.82 -10.51 11.33
CA ILE A 35 1.88 -9.39 11.23
C ILE A 35 2.59 -8.09 11.64
N TYR A 36 3.30 -8.11 12.78
CA TYR A 36 4.02 -6.94 13.27
C TYR A 36 5.13 -6.51 12.31
N GLY A 37 5.96 -7.46 11.84
CA GLY A 37 7.01 -7.19 10.87
C GLY A 37 6.48 -6.60 9.56
N THR A 38 5.38 -7.15 9.04
CA THR A 38 4.74 -6.64 7.82
C THR A 38 4.18 -5.22 8.05
N THR A 39 3.55 -4.98 9.19
CA THR A 39 3.01 -3.66 9.57
C THR A 39 4.11 -2.60 9.62
N GLU A 40 5.26 -2.93 10.21
CA GLU A 40 6.40 -2.00 10.30
C GLU A 40 7.04 -1.73 8.94
N LEU A 41 7.12 -2.74 8.05
CA LEU A 41 7.59 -2.55 6.67
C LEU A 41 6.65 -1.62 5.88
N VAL A 42 5.33 -1.79 6.00
CA VAL A 42 4.33 -0.91 5.36
C VAL A 42 4.48 0.52 5.87
N ARG A 43 4.56 0.71 7.19
CA ARG A 43 4.76 2.04 7.81
C ARG A 43 6.06 2.69 7.35
N ALA A 44 7.15 1.92 7.29
CA ALA A 44 8.45 2.40 6.83
C ALA A 44 8.42 2.79 5.34
N ALA A 45 7.74 2.01 4.50
CA ALA A 45 7.56 2.33 3.08
C ALA A 45 6.76 3.64 2.90
N LEU A 46 5.64 3.79 3.61
CA LEU A 46 4.84 5.02 3.59
C LEU A 46 5.64 6.24 4.05
N ARG A 47 6.52 6.10 5.05
CA ARG A 47 7.38 7.20 5.52
C ARG A 47 8.40 7.66 4.48
N ARG A 48 8.83 6.78 3.57
CA ARG A 48 9.82 7.09 2.53
C ARG A 48 9.19 7.72 1.28
N MET A 49 7.88 7.59 1.10
CA MET A 49 7.18 8.20 -0.02
C MET A 49 7.11 9.72 0.09
N PRO A 50 7.06 10.44 -1.04
CA PRO A 50 6.69 11.85 -1.06
C PRO A 50 5.35 12.09 -0.37
N GLN A 51 5.25 13.16 0.42
CA GLN A 51 4.07 13.45 1.26
C GLN A 51 2.77 13.47 0.46
N GLN A 52 2.77 14.06 -0.73
CA GLN A 52 1.58 14.13 -1.60
C GLN A 52 1.14 12.76 -2.10
N TYR A 53 2.08 11.86 -2.41
CA TYR A 53 1.78 10.51 -2.86
C TYR A 53 1.26 9.64 -1.72
N ARG A 54 1.85 9.76 -0.53
CA ARG A 54 1.33 9.11 0.67
C ARG A 54 -0.09 9.56 0.97
N ALA A 55 -0.34 10.87 0.95
CA ALA A 55 -1.67 11.43 1.22
C ALA A 55 -2.69 10.94 0.18
N ALA A 56 -2.35 10.97 -1.12
CA ALA A 56 -3.22 10.42 -2.17
C ALA A 56 -3.59 8.96 -1.94
N LEU A 57 -2.59 8.13 -1.59
CA LEU A 57 -2.78 6.71 -1.34
C LEU A 57 -3.71 6.47 -0.13
N LEU A 58 -3.46 7.17 0.98
CA LEU A 58 -4.22 7.01 2.22
C LEU A 58 -5.66 7.51 2.09
N LEU A 59 -5.87 8.67 1.48
CA LEU A 59 -7.21 9.21 1.22
C LEU A 59 -8.01 8.27 0.33
N TYR A 60 -7.38 7.72 -0.70
CA TYR A 60 -8.04 6.79 -1.60
C TYR A 60 -8.40 5.45 -0.93
N THR A 61 -7.65 5.05 0.10
CA THR A 61 -7.92 3.78 0.82
C THR A 61 -8.97 3.92 1.91
N GLN A 62 -9.36 5.16 2.22
CA GLN A 62 -10.45 5.44 3.14
C GLN A 62 -11.77 5.32 2.37
N GLU A 63 -12.64 4.40 2.77
CA GLU A 63 -13.93 4.22 2.09
C GLU A 63 -14.72 5.54 2.08
N GLY A 64 -15.10 5.99 0.89
CA GLY A 64 -15.95 7.17 0.69
C GLY A 64 -15.29 8.37 0.00
N PHE A 65 -13.97 8.40 -0.21
CA PHE A 65 -13.33 9.51 -0.94
C PHE A 65 -13.43 9.36 -2.46
N SER A 66 -14.07 10.32 -3.12
CA SER A 66 -14.09 10.47 -4.57
C SER A 66 -12.79 11.06 -5.13
N TYR A 67 -12.55 10.94 -6.44
CA TYR A 67 -11.39 11.60 -7.07
C TYR A 67 -11.42 13.11 -6.91
N SER A 68 -12.61 13.73 -6.93
CA SER A 68 -12.77 15.17 -6.74
C SER A 68 -12.34 15.60 -5.34
N GLU A 69 -12.74 14.86 -4.30
CA GLU A 69 -12.33 15.13 -2.91
C GLU A 69 -10.83 14.92 -2.70
N ILE A 70 -10.25 13.89 -3.33
CA ILE A 70 -8.79 13.68 -3.31
C ILE A 70 -8.07 14.82 -4.01
N ALA A 71 -8.57 15.28 -5.17
CA ALA A 71 -8.01 16.43 -5.87
C ALA A 71 -8.05 17.71 -5.02
N GLN A 72 -9.18 17.97 -4.36
CA GLN A 72 -9.35 19.12 -3.47
C GLN A 72 -8.40 19.02 -2.26
N ALA A 73 -8.33 17.86 -1.61
CA ALA A 73 -7.47 17.63 -0.45
C ALA A 73 -5.98 17.77 -0.78
N LEU A 74 -5.58 17.43 -2.00
CA LEU A 74 -4.19 17.52 -2.47
C LEU A 74 -3.89 18.82 -3.23
N ASN A 75 -4.89 19.67 -3.46
CA ASN A 75 -4.82 20.87 -4.28
C ASN A 75 -4.25 20.61 -5.69
N ILE A 76 -4.76 19.58 -6.37
CA ILE A 76 -4.40 19.20 -7.74
C ILE A 76 -5.62 19.14 -8.65
N ALA A 77 -5.41 19.10 -9.97
CA ALA A 77 -6.48 18.85 -10.91
C ALA A 77 -7.02 17.42 -10.76
N GLU A 78 -8.35 17.27 -10.83
CA GLU A 78 -9.03 15.96 -10.77
C GLU A 78 -8.55 15.00 -11.86
N SER A 79 -8.27 15.52 -13.06
CA SER A 79 -7.66 14.76 -14.17
C SER A 79 -6.28 14.20 -13.82
N GLY A 80 -5.55 14.82 -12.88
CA GLY A 80 -4.25 14.40 -12.40
C GLY A 80 -4.30 13.33 -11.30
N VAL A 81 -5.45 13.11 -10.65
CA VAL A 81 -5.57 12.21 -9.49
C VAL A 81 -5.22 10.77 -9.87
N LYS A 82 -5.70 10.28 -11.01
CA LYS A 82 -5.37 8.92 -11.49
C LYS A 82 -3.87 8.73 -11.71
N MET A 83 -3.20 9.75 -12.25
CA MET A 83 -1.74 9.74 -12.41
C MET A 83 -1.04 9.75 -11.05
N TYR A 84 -1.47 10.62 -10.14
CA TYR A 84 -0.92 10.71 -8.78
C TYR A 84 -1.03 9.39 -8.02
N LEU A 85 -2.21 8.74 -8.06
CA LEU A 85 -2.41 7.43 -7.45
C LEU A 85 -1.53 6.36 -8.09
N SER A 86 -1.34 6.40 -9.42
CA SER A 86 -0.43 5.50 -10.11
C SER A 86 1.02 5.65 -9.64
N ARG A 87 1.50 6.90 -9.56
CA ARG A 87 2.86 7.20 -9.07
C ARG A 87 3.03 6.89 -7.59
N ALA A 88 2.00 7.14 -6.78
CA ALA A 88 1.99 6.78 -5.37
C ALA A 88 2.11 5.27 -5.16
N ARG A 89 1.35 4.46 -5.92
CA ARG A 89 1.46 3.00 -5.90
C ARG A 89 2.85 2.51 -6.31
N GLN A 90 3.41 3.10 -7.36
CA GLN A 90 4.75 2.77 -7.83
C GLN A 90 5.79 3.06 -6.74
N SER A 91 5.78 4.27 -6.17
CA SER A 91 6.68 4.70 -5.11
C SER A 91 6.56 3.81 -3.87
N PHE A 92 5.33 3.47 -3.45
CA PHE A 92 5.11 2.54 -2.34
C PHE A 92 5.76 1.18 -2.61
N ARG A 93 5.52 0.59 -3.79
CA ARG A 93 6.06 -0.72 -4.17
C ARG A 93 7.58 -0.73 -4.20
N GLU A 94 8.19 0.33 -4.72
CA GLU A 94 9.65 0.48 -4.76
C GLU A 94 10.25 0.54 -3.35
N HIS A 95 9.71 1.40 -2.47
CA HIS A 95 10.20 1.50 -1.10
C HIS A 95 9.94 0.24 -0.28
N TYR A 96 8.78 -0.37 -0.43
CA TYR A 96 8.43 -1.61 0.26
C TYR A 96 9.37 -2.75 -0.15
N ARG A 97 9.60 -2.96 -1.44
CA ARG A 97 10.53 -4.01 -1.92
C ARG A 97 11.96 -3.76 -1.46
N ALA A 98 12.42 -2.52 -1.46
CA ALA A 98 13.76 -2.18 -0.96
C ALA A 98 13.91 -2.49 0.54
N LEU A 99 12.86 -2.26 1.33
CA LEU A 99 12.83 -2.59 2.76
C LEU A 99 12.75 -4.10 3.01
N GLU A 100 11.94 -4.82 2.23
CA GLU A 100 11.79 -6.28 2.30
C GLU A 100 13.11 -6.99 1.96
N GLN A 101 13.80 -6.56 0.90
CA GLN A 101 15.09 -7.12 0.50
C GLN A 101 16.22 -6.76 1.48
N GLY A 102 16.19 -5.57 2.08
CA GLY A 102 17.14 -5.16 3.12
C GLY A 102 16.94 -5.85 4.47
N GLY A 103 15.76 -6.41 4.75
CA GLY A 103 15.46 -7.17 5.96
C GLY A 103 15.83 -8.65 5.89
N GLY A 104 16.16 -9.17 4.70
CA GLY A 104 16.56 -10.57 4.49
C GLY A 104 18.05 -10.86 4.73
N THR A 105 18.82 -9.89 5.19
CA THR A 105 20.25 -10.07 5.52
C THR A 105 20.47 -9.74 7.00
N LYS A 106 20.13 -10.69 7.87
CA LYS A 106 20.77 -10.81 9.18
C LYS A 106 20.69 -12.23 9.69
#